data_AF-E9I8H5-F1
#
_entry.id   AF-E9I8H5-F1
#
_cell.length_a   1.000
_cell.length_b   1.000
_cell.length_c   1.000
_cell.angle_alpha   90.00
_cell.angle_beta   90.00
_cell.angle_gamma   90.00
#
_symmetry.space_group_name_H-M   'P 1'
#
loop_
_entity.id
_entity.type
_entity.pdbx_description
1 polymer ?
#
loop_
_entity_poly.entity_id
_entity_poly.type
_entity_poly.pdbx_seq_one_letter_code
_entity_poly.pdbx_strand_id
1 'polypeptide(L)'
;INATDYNVLWMGSHPKPDVLRNLLPYQKINHFPRSYEITRKDRLYKNIEAMQRSKGLRNLDFIPQTFLLPTEARELISAHLRYRGPWIVKPKASSRGRGIYIVNNPEKILTDESVIVAQYINNPLLVDGHKCDLRLYVAVTNYDPLLIYLYEEGLVRFAAVKYDSRSQYIWNPCMHLCNYSINKFHVDYVK
;
A
#
# COMPACT_ATOMS: atom_id res chain seq x y z
N ILE A 1 -9.86 34.92 18.26
CA ILE A 1 -10.60 33.73 17.76
C ILE A 1 -10.01 32.52 18.48
N ASN A 2 -10.77 31.84 19.33
CA ASN A 2 -10.28 30.64 19.99
C ASN A 2 -9.97 29.59 18.92
N ALA A 3 -8.75 29.03 18.93
CA ALA A 3 -8.31 28.05 17.94
C ALA A 3 -9.10 26.72 17.96
N THR A 4 -10.06 26.59 18.87
CA THR A 4 -10.89 25.41 19.12
C THR A 4 -12.33 25.54 18.62
N ASP A 5 -12.73 26.70 18.11
CA ASP A 5 -14.09 26.94 17.59
C ASP A 5 -14.18 26.65 16.09
N TYR A 6 -14.61 25.43 15.75
CA TYR A 6 -14.79 24.97 14.37
C TYR A 6 -15.89 23.90 14.30
N ASN A 7 -16.60 23.82 13.17
CA ASN A 7 -17.52 22.70 12.89
C ASN A 7 -16.79 21.51 12.24
N VAL A 8 -15.83 21.78 11.35
CA VAL A 8 -15.07 20.77 10.62
C VAL A 8 -13.58 21.05 10.73
N LEU A 9 -12.82 20.03 11.11
CA LEU A 9 -11.36 20.03 11.07
C LEU A 9 -10.89 19.07 9.98
N TRP A 10 -10.20 19.61 8.97
CA TRP A 10 -9.63 18.81 7.89
C TRP A 10 -8.12 18.73 8.01
N MET A 11 -7.60 17.53 8.28
CA MET A 11 -6.16 17.29 8.47
C MET A 11 -5.58 16.42 7.36
N GLY A 12 -4.36 16.75 6.94
CA GLY A 12 -3.59 15.93 6.00
C GLY A 12 -2.90 14.72 6.66
N SER A 13 -2.71 14.76 7.98
CA SER A 13 -2.11 13.69 8.77
C SER A 13 -3.09 13.17 9.83
N HIS A 14 -2.83 11.98 10.36
CA HIS A 14 -3.67 11.41 11.42
C HIS A 14 -3.65 12.32 12.67
N PRO A 15 -4.83 12.67 13.22
CA PRO A 15 -4.93 13.46 14.44
C PRO A 15 -4.31 12.72 15.64
N LYS A 16 -3.73 13.47 16.58
CA LYS A 16 -3.27 12.89 17.85
C LYS A 16 -4.46 12.39 18.67
N PRO A 17 -4.30 11.34 19.49
CA PRO A 17 -5.39 10.82 20.33
C PRO A 17 -6.06 11.88 21.22
N ASP A 18 -5.29 12.84 21.74
CA ASP A 18 -5.83 13.92 22.57
C ASP A 18 -6.77 14.85 21.79
N VAL A 19 -6.48 15.09 20.50
CA VAL A 19 -7.38 15.89 19.65
C VAL A 19 -8.71 15.19 19.48
N LEU A 20 -8.68 13.88 19.21
CA LEU A 20 -9.90 13.08 19.01
C LEU A 20 -10.74 12.97 20.29
N ARG A 21 -10.10 12.85 21.45
CA ARG A 21 -10.78 12.78 22.75
C ARG A 21 -11.47 14.08 23.14
N ASN A 22 -10.94 15.22 22.71
CA ASN A 22 -11.43 16.54 23.09
C ASN A 22 -12.41 17.13 22.07
N LEU A 23 -12.89 16.35 21.10
CA LEU A 23 -13.91 16.80 20.14
C LEU A 23 -15.24 17.01 20.85
N LEU A 24 -15.88 18.15 20.59
CA LEU A 24 -17.26 18.40 21.01
C LEU A 24 -18.25 17.66 20.09
N PRO A 25 -19.48 17.34 20.56
CA PRO A 25 -20.42 16.51 19.80
C PRO A 25 -20.76 17.02 18.39
N TYR A 26 -20.73 18.34 18.19
CA TYR A 26 -21.02 18.97 16.90
C TYR A 26 -19.82 19.01 15.94
N GLN A 27 -18.61 18.73 16.44
CA GLN A 27 -17.38 18.81 15.67
C GLN A 27 -17.17 17.54 14.84
N LYS A 28 -16.72 17.72 13.59
CA LYS A 28 -16.40 16.64 12.66
C LYS A 28 -14.96 16.72 12.21
N ILE A 29 -14.38 15.55 11.93
CA ILE A 29 -13.00 15.42 11.45
C ILE A 29 -12.94 14.38 10.33
N ASN A 30 -12.00 14.54 9.40
CA ASN A 30 -11.86 13.70 8.21
C ASN A 30 -11.04 12.41 8.45
N HIS A 31 -10.82 12.01 9.70
CA HIS A 31 -10.08 10.79 10.06
C HIS A 31 -10.77 10.07 11.21
N PHE A 32 -10.93 8.76 11.07
CA PHE A 32 -11.33 7.94 12.21
C PHE A 32 -10.13 7.58 13.10
N PRO A 33 -10.34 7.44 14.41
CA PRO A 33 -9.35 6.88 15.32
C PRO A 33 -8.84 5.53 14.80
N ARG A 34 -7.53 5.30 14.85
CA ARG A 34 -6.88 4.04 14.45
C ARG A 34 -7.13 3.58 13.01
N SER A 35 -7.58 4.45 12.11
CA SER A 35 -7.67 4.14 10.67
C SER A 35 -6.34 3.68 10.05
N TYR A 36 -5.20 3.95 10.70
CA TYR A 36 -3.89 3.41 10.34
C TYR A 36 -3.79 1.87 10.35
N GLU A 37 -4.73 1.16 10.98
CA GLU A 37 -4.80 -0.31 10.98
C GLU A 37 -4.97 -0.89 9.57
N ILE A 38 -5.59 -0.13 8.66
CA ILE A 38 -5.78 -0.52 7.25
C ILE A 38 -4.96 0.33 6.27
N THR A 39 -4.50 1.53 6.67
CA THR A 39 -3.72 2.42 5.77
C THR A 39 -2.20 2.24 5.89
N ARG A 40 -1.68 1.69 7.00
CA ARG A 40 -0.28 1.29 7.11
C ARG A 40 -0.08 -0.13 6.58
N LYS A 41 0.97 -0.33 5.77
CA LYS A 41 1.21 -1.61 5.07
C LYS A 41 1.40 -2.79 6.04
N ASP A 42 2.18 -2.57 7.09
CA ASP A 42 2.47 -3.58 8.12
C ASP A 42 1.22 -3.97 8.90
N ARG A 43 0.39 -2.99 9.28
CA ARG A 43 -0.87 -3.23 9.97
C ARG A 43 -1.91 -3.90 9.08
N LEU A 44 -2.05 -3.44 7.84
CA LEU A 44 -2.95 -4.04 6.86
C LEU A 44 -2.63 -5.52 6.65
N TYR A 45 -1.36 -5.84 6.42
CA TYR A 45 -0.90 -7.23 6.28
C TYR A 45 -1.25 -8.06 7.52
N LYS A 46 -0.90 -7.59 8.73
CA LYS A 46 -1.20 -8.33 9.97
C LYS A 46 -2.69 -8.53 10.21
N ASN A 47 -3.52 -7.54 9.89
CA ASN A 47 -4.96 -7.64 10.03
C ASN A 47 -5.56 -8.63 9.03
N ILE A 48 -5.10 -8.63 7.77
CA ILE A 48 -5.56 -9.62 6.77
C ILE A 48 -5.07 -11.02 7.14
N GLU A 49 -3.83 -11.17 7.61
CA GLU A 49 -3.28 -12.46 8.07
C GLU A 49 -4.15 -13.04 9.21
N ALA A 50 -4.50 -12.23 10.22
CA ALA A 50 -5.37 -12.65 11.30
C ALA A 50 -6.78 -13.06 10.80
N MET A 51 -7.31 -12.33 9.82
CA MET A 51 -8.58 -12.66 9.17
C MET A 51 -8.50 -13.93 8.34
N GLN A 52 -7.40 -14.19 7.62
CA GLN A 52 -7.17 -15.43 6.87
C GLN A 52 -7.15 -16.66 7.78
N ARG A 53 -6.55 -16.55 8.98
CA ARG A 53 -6.54 -17.62 9.99
C ARG A 53 -7.94 -17.92 10.55
N SER A 54 -8.77 -16.89 10.74
CA SER A 54 -10.09 -17.04 11.38
C SER A 54 -11.24 -17.30 10.40
N LYS A 55 -11.15 -16.79 9.17
CA LYS A 55 -12.20 -16.85 8.13
C LYS A 55 -11.82 -17.70 6.92
N GLY A 56 -10.60 -18.23 6.88
CA GLY A 56 -10.08 -19.05 5.80
C GLY A 56 -9.43 -18.25 4.68
N LEU A 57 -8.36 -18.82 4.11
CA LEU A 57 -7.54 -18.18 3.07
C LEU A 57 -8.32 -17.83 1.80
N ARG A 58 -9.24 -18.71 1.37
CA ARG A 58 -10.00 -18.56 0.11
C ARG A 58 -10.87 -17.31 0.05
N ASN A 59 -11.26 -16.76 1.20
CA ASN A 59 -12.10 -15.56 1.25
C ASN A 59 -11.26 -14.27 1.21
N LEU A 60 -9.93 -14.36 1.31
CA LEU A 60 -9.00 -13.25 1.54
C LEU A 60 -7.70 -13.46 0.74
N ASP A 61 -7.78 -14.07 -0.44
CA ASP A 61 -6.64 -14.37 -1.32
C ASP A 61 -6.30 -13.24 -2.30
N PHE A 62 -6.97 -12.08 -2.17
CA PHE A 62 -6.76 -10.89 -2.99
C PHE A 62 -5.50 -10.09 -2.65
N ILE A 63 -4.74 -10.48 -1.61
CA ILE A 63 -3.44 -9.89 -1.30
C ILE A 63 -2.29 -10.85 -1.63
N PRO A 64 -1.17 -10.35 -2.20
CA PRO A 64 0.02 -11.17 -2.41
C PRO A 64 0.60 -11.68 -1.09
N GLN A 65 1.24 -12.85 -1.13
CA GLN A 65 1.98 -13.36 0.02
C GLN A 65 3.00 -12.33 0.50
N THR A 66 2.98 -12.00 1.79
CA THR A 66 3.70 -10.86 2.36
C THR A 66 4.39 -11.25 3.66
N PHE A 67 5.51 -10.61 3.98
CA PHE A 67 6.35 -10.85 5.14
C PHE A 67 6.87 -9.54 5.73
N LEU A 68 7.09 -9.50 7.03
CA LEU A 68 7.69 -8.39 7.77
C LEU A 68 9.09 -8.74 8.21
N LEU A 69 10.07 -8.01 7.67
CA LEU A 69 11.45 -8.15 8.10
C LEU A 69 11.77 -7.25 9.31
N PRO A 70 12.73 -7.65 10.16
CA PRO A 70 13.48 -8.93 10.10
C PRO A 70 12.72 -10.14 10.69
N THR A 71 11.56 -9.92 11.33
CA THR A 71 10.84 -10.94 12.12
C THR A 71 10.47 -12.21 11.34
N GLU A 72 10.09 -12.08 10.06
CA GLU A 72 9.57 -13.17 9.22
C GLU A 72 10.56 -13.55 8.10
N ALA A 73 11.86 -13.36 8.35
CA ALA A 73 12.92 -13.65 7.38
C ALA A 73 12.96 -15.13 6.97
N ARG A 74 12.79 -16.05 7.91
CA ARG A 74 12.86 -17.50 7.64
C ARG A 74 11.70 -17.95 6.77
N GLU A 75 10.52 -17.40 7.01
CA GLU A 75 9.28 -17.65 6.27
C GLU A 75 9.42 -17.13 4.84
N LEU A 76 9.99 -15.93 4.65
CA LEU A 76 10.30 -15.37 3.34
C LEU A 76 11.24 -16.30 2.54
N ILE A 77 12.33 -16.78 3.15
CA ILE A 77 13.25 -17.72 2.49
C ILE A 77 12.55 -19.03 2.15
N SER A 78 11.77 -19.60 3.06
CA SER A 78 11.00 -20.83 2.81
C SER A 78 9.98 -20.66 1.67
N ALA A 79 9.34 -19.51 1.57
CA ALA A 79 8.41 -19.19 0.49
C ALA A 79 9.15 -19.01 -0.85
N HIS A 80 10.31 -18.34 -0.84
CA HIS A 80 11.10 -18.15 -2.05
C HIS A 80 11.64 -19.44 -2.63
N LEU A 81 12.01 -20.42 -1.80
CA LEU A 81 12.42 -21.75 -2.27
C LEU A 81 11.31 -22.46 -3.08
N ARG A 82 10.03 -22.13 -2.83
CA ARG A 82 8.87 -22.70 -3.54
C ARG A 82 8.47 -21.89 -4.79
N TYR A 83 8.46 -20.56 -4.69
CA TYR A 83 7.97 -19.68 -5.78
C TYR A 83 9.07 -19.27 -6.78
N ARG A 84 10.34 -19.15 -6.33
CA ARG A 84 11.51 -18.69 -7.11
C ARG A 84 11.31 -17.41 -7.95
N GLY A 85 10.31 -16.59 -7.65
CA GLY A 85 10.01 -15.35 -8.36
C GLY A 85 10.40 -14.08 -7.61
N PRO A 86 10.16 -12.91 -8.23
CA PRO A 86 10.52 -11.61 -7.68
C PRO A 86 9.69 -11.21 -6.45
N TRP A 87 10.32 -10.42 -5.59
CA TRP A 87 9.75 -9.82 -4.38
C TRP A 87 9.86 -8.30 -4.44
N ILE A 88 8.79 -7.61 -4.05
CA ILE A 88 8.78 -6.14 -3.92
C ILE A 88 8.97 -5.76 -2.46
N VAL A 89 10.01 -4.97 -2.20
CA VAL A 89 10.36 -4.45 -0.88
C VAL A 89 9.80 -3.05 -0.73
N LYS A 90 9.18 -2.78 0.41
CA LYS A 90 8.55 -1.48 0.69
C LYS A 90 8.86 -1.05 2.12
N PRO A 91 9.07 0.25 2.39
CA PRO A 91 9.12 0.75 3.77
C PRO A 91 7.72 0.70 4.41
N LYS A 92 7.65 0.38 5.72
CA LYS A 92 6.39 0.22 6.48
C LYS A 92 5.49 1.45 6.40
N ALA A 93 6.04 2.61 6.73
CA ALA A 93 5.32 3.89 6.84
C ALA A 93 5.80 4.97 5.86
N SER A 94 6.16 4.60 4.62
CA SER A 94 6.49 5.55 3.55
C SER A 94 5.42 5.61 2.46
N SER A 95 5.45 6.66 1.64
CA SER A 95 4.52 6.94 0.55
C SER A 95 5.27 7.44 -0.70
N ARG A 96 4.54 7.63 -1.81
CA ARG A 96 5.07 8.19 -3.08
C ARG A 96 6.13 7.33 -3.77
N GLY A 97 6.11 6.02 -3.56
CA GLY A 97 7.06 5.09 -4.18
C GLY A 97 8.50 5.14 -3.63
N ARG A 98 8.77 5.97 -2.61
CA ARG A 98 10.13 6.14 -2.08
C ARG A 98 10.59 4.88 -1.33
N GLY A 99 11.81 4.43 -1.65
CA GLY A 99 12.44 3.26 -1.05
C GLY A 99 11.82 1.93 -1.49
N ILE A 100 10.99 1.93 -2.54
CA ILE A 100 10.44 0.70 -3.12
C ILE A 100 11.39 0.20 -4.19
N TYR A 101 11.73 -1.08 -4.12
CA TYR A 101 12.54 -1.76 -5.12
C TYR A 101 12.13 -3.24 -5.20
N ILE A 102 12.57 -3.91 -6.26
CA ILE A 102 12.22 -5.32 -6.52
C ILE A 102 13.51 -6.13 -6.52
N VAL A 103 13.48 -7.31 -5.91
CA VAL A 103 14.60 -8.25 -5.85
C VAL A 103 14.18 -9.63 -6.30
N ASN A 104 15.06 -10.32 -7.03
CA ASN A 104 14.85 -11.73 -7.38
C ASN A 104 15.35 -12.68 -6.29
N ASN A 105 16.38 -12.30 -5.54
CA ASN A 105 16.90 -13.09 -4.42
C ASN A 105 16.65 -12.31 -3.10
N PRO A 106 15.75 -12.78 -2.22
CA PRO A 106 15.47 -12.16 -0.93
C PRO A 106 16.63 -12.24 0.07
N GLU A 107 17.64 -13.09 -0.14
CA GLU A 107 18.84 -13.11 0.72
C GLU A 107 19.57 -11.76 0.72
N LYS A 108 19.50 -11.02 -0.39
CA LYS A 108 20.12 -9.69 -0.53
C LYS A 108 19.49 -8.61 0.34
N ILE A 109 18.32 -8.88 0.93
CA ILE A 109 17.55 -7.91 1.73
C ILE A 109 17.37 -8.36 3.17
N LEU A 110 18.00 -9.48 3.57
CA LEU A 110 18.04 -9.94 4.96
C LEU A 110 18.97 -9.03 5.76
N THR A 111 18.43 -7.88 6.15
CA THR A 111 19.08 -6.89 7.01
C THR A 111 18.22 -6.68 8.24
N ASP A 112 18.75 -5.97 9.24
CA ASP A 112 17.95 -5.54 10.40
C ASP A 112 16.93 -4.43 10.06
N GLU A 113 16.85 -4.04 8.78
CA GLU A 113 15.92 -3.01 8.35
C GLU A 113 14.46 -3.48 8.43
N SER A 114 13.64 -2.59 9.00
CA SER A 114 12.24 -2.80 9.25
C SER A 114 11.41 -2.55 7.99
N VAL A 115 11.32 -3.54 7.11
CA VAL A 115 10.59 -3.46 5.82
C VAL A 115 9.43 -4.46 5.71
N ILE A 116 8.55 -4.22 4.74
CA ILE A 116 7.54 -5.20 4.31
C ILE A 116 7.92 -5.71 2.92
N VAL A 117 7.90 -7.02 2.75
CA VAL A 117 8.28 -7.72 1.52
C VAL A 117 7.06 -8.47 1.03
N ALA A 118 6.62 -8.21 -0.19
CA ALA A 118 5.48 -8.90 -0.79
C ALA A 118 5.88 -9.59 -2.09
N GLN A 119 5.23 -10.69 -2.42
CA GLN A 119 5.37 -11.35 -3.71
C GLN A 119 5.04 -10.34 -4.81
N TYR A 120 5.93 -10.19 -5.78
CA TYR A 120 5.69 -9.29 -6.89
C TYR A 120 4.77 -9.94 -7.92
N ILE A 121 3.72 -9.22 -8.31
CA ILE A 121 2.80 -9.64 -9.37
C ILE A 121 3.52 -9.45 -10.71
N ASN A 122 4.13 -10.53 -11.19
CA ASN A 122 4.99 -10.50 -12.38
C ASN A 122 4.23 -10.60 -13.72
N ASN A 123 2.95 -10.97 -13.67
CA ASN A 123 2.06 -11.00 -14.82
C ASN A 123 0.87 -10.04 -14.60
N PRO A 124 1.10 -8.71 -14.55
CA PRO A 124 0.03 -7.74 -14.40
C PRO A 124 -0.78 -7.62 -15.70
N LEU A 125 -2.03 -7.18 -15.59
CA LEU A 125 -2.77 -6.66 -16.74
C LEU A 125 -2.01 -5.45 -17.31
N LEU A 126 -1.84 -5.42 -18.64
CA LEU A 126 -1.20 -4.34 -19.36
C LEU A 126 -2.21 -3.63 -20.24
N VAL A 127 -2.11 -2.31 -20.32
CA VAL A 127 -2.85 -1.49 -21.29
C VAL A 127 -1.81 -0.83 -22.18
N ASP A 128 -1.89 -1.05 -23.49
CA ASP A 128 -0.88 -0.62 -24.47
C ASP A 128 0.57 -0.98 -24.08
N GLY A 129 0.72 -2.15 -23.45
CA GLY A 129 2.00 -2.66 -22.96
C GLY A 129 2.51 -1.99 -21.68
N HIS A 130 1.77 -1.06 -21.07
CA HIS A 130 2.14 -0.40 -19.82
C HIS A 130 1.45 -1.05 -18.64
N LYS A 131 2.20 -1.19 -17.54
CA LYS A 131 1.64 -1.59 -16.25
C LYS A 131 0.83 -0.42 -15.69
N CYS A 132 -0.34 -0.70 -15.14
CA CYS A 132 -1.14 0.29 -14.44
C CYS A 132 -1.58 -0.17 -13.05
N ASP A 133 -1.95 0.79 -12.22
CA ASP A 133 -2.76 0.55 -11.03
C ASP A 133 -4.03 1.41 -11.04
N LEU A 134 -5.03 0.98 -10.27
CA LEU A 134 -6.27 1.71 -10.07
C LEU A 134 -6.24 2.42 -8.72
N ARG A 135 -6.58 3.70 -8.71
CA ARG A 135 -6.90 4.46 -7.50
C ARG A 135 -8.41 4.63 -7.41
N LEU A 136 -8.99 3.90 -6.48
CA LEU A 136 -10.38 4.04 -6.09
C LEU A 136 -10.48 4.96 -4.86
N TYR A 137 -11.54 5.77 -4.79
CA TYR A 137 -11.82 6.64 -3.66
C TYR A 137 -12.97 6.07 -2.85
N VAL A 138 -12.71 5.75 -1.57
CA VAL A 138 -13.69 5.18 -0.66
C VAL A 138 -13.89 6.14 0.51
N ALA A 139 -15.15 6.49 0.78
CA ALA A 139 -15.54 7.27 1.94
C ALA A 139 -16.22 6.35 2.96
N VAL A 140 -15.66 6.27 4.16
CA VAL A 140 -16.34 5.68 5.32
C VAL A 140 -16.94 6.84 6.10
N THR A 141 -18.24 6.80 6.39
CA THR A 141 -18.91 7.89 7.14
C THR A 141 -19.36 7.46 8.51
N ASN A 142 -19.49 6.14 8.75
CA ASN A 142 -19.84 5.58 10.04
C ASN A 142 -19.29 4.16 10.20
N TYR A 143 -19.01 3.75 11.44
CA TYR A 143 -18.64 2.38 11.80
C TYR A 143 -19.75 1.65 12.56
N ASP A 144 -20.73 2.37 13.11
CA ASP A 144 -21.85 1.80 13.85
C ASP A 144 -23.18 2.55 13.54
N PRO A 145 -23.99 2.07 12.57
CA PRO A 145 -23.69 0.97 11.66
C PRO A 145 -22.56 1.32 10.66
N LEU A 146 -21.90 0.30 10.11
CA LEU A 146 -20.87 0.49 9.09
C LEU A 146 -21.47 1.04 7.79
N LEU A 147 -21.03 2.22 7.37
CA LEU A 147 -21.47 2.89 6.13
C LEU A 147 -20.25 3.24 5.28
N ILE A 148 -20.18 2.63 4.09
CA ILE A 148 -19.06 2.74 3.14
C ILE A 148 -19.60 3.13 1.77
N TYR A 149 -18.99 4.13 1.16
CA TYR A 149 -19.30 4.63 -0.18
C TYR A 149 -18.08 4.49 -1.08
N LEU A 150 -18.29 3.98 -2.28
CA LEU A 150 -17.31 4.00 -3.37
C LEU A 150 -17.67 5.16 -4.30
N TYR A 151 -16.72 6.04 -4.55
CA TYR A 151 -16.92 7.11 -5.53
C TYR A 151 -16.95 6.52 -6.95
N GLU A 152 -17.81 7.06 -7.81
CA GLU A 152 -18.03 6.54 -9.17
C GLU A 152 -16.78 6.68 -10.05
N GLU A 153 -16.00 7.73 -9.81
CA GLU A 153 -14.77 8.00 -10.55
C GLU A 153 -13.51 7.52 -9.80
N GLY A 154 -12.47 7.22 -10.58
CA GLY A 154 -11.16 6.81 -10.09
C GLY A 154 -10.04 7.32 -10.99
N LEU A 155 -8.80 7.01 -10.63
CA LEU A 155 -7.65 7.28 -11.50
C LEU A 155 -6.99 5.97 -11.92
N VAL A 156 -6.74 5.82 -13.21
CA VAL A 156 -5.79 4.82 -13.72
C VAL A 156 -4.42 5.49 -13.78
N ARG A 157 -3.42 4.88 -13.15
CA ARG A 157 -2.06 5.41 -13.15
C ARG A 157 -1.17 4.45 -13.91
N PHE A 158 -0.55 4.94 -14.97
CA PHE A 158 0.36 4.18 -15.81
C PHE A 158 1.82 4.33 -15.35
N ALA A 159 2.58 3.25 -15.49
CA ALA A 159 4.03 3.29 -15.56
C ALA A 159 4.45 3.97 -16.88
N ALA A 160 5.53 4.74 -16.87
CA ALA A 160 5.99 5.47 -18.06
C ALA A 160 6.67 4.57 -19.10
N VAL A 161 7.22 3.42 -18.68
CA VAL A 161 7.95 2.49 -19.54
C VAL A 161 7.13 1.23 -19.75
N LYS A 162 7.08 0.73 -20.98
CA LYS A 162 6.44 -0.55 -21.33
C LYS A 162 6.99 -1.68 -20.46
N TYR A 163 6.07 -2.52 -19.98
CA TYR A 163 6.38 -3.59 -19.05
C TYR A 163 7.13 -4.73 -19.73
N ASP A 164 8.17 -5.21 -19.06
CA ASP A 164 8.93 -6.41 -19.43
C ASP A 164 9.28 -7.19 -18.16
N SER A 165 8.96 -8.48 -18.13
CA SER A 165 9.17 -9.34 -16.97
C SER A 165 10.57 -9.93 -16.87
N ARG A 166 11.46 -9.69 -17.84
CA ARG A 166 12.82 -10.23 -17.83
C ARG A 166 13.62 -9.63 -16.68
N SER A 167 14.37 -10.48 -15.97
CA SER A 167 15.16 -10.11 -14.79
C SER A 167 16.13 -8.94 -14.99
N GLN A 168 16.59 -8.71 -16.22
CA GLN A 168 17.50 -7.60 -16.55
C GLN A 168 16.86 -6.21 -16.44
N TYR A 169 15.52 -6.11 -16.38
CA TYR A 169 14.79 -4.84 -16.28
C TYR A 169 14.21 -4.57 -14.89
N ILE A 170 14.37 -5.50 -13.94
CA ILE A 170 13.78 -5.44 -12.60
C ILE A 170 14.17 -4.18 -11.79
N TRP A 171 15.30 -3.58 -12.14
CA TRP A 171 15.83 -2.38 -11.52
C TRP A 171 15.08 -1.10 -11.95
N ASN A 172 14.34 -1.12 -13.07
CA ASN A 172 13.72 0.09 -13.63
C ASN A 172 12.41 0.43 -12.90
N PRO A 173 12.38 1.48 -12.05
CA PRO A 173 11.19 1.82 -11.29
C PRO A 173 10.07 2.40 -12.18
N CYS A 174 10.39 3.07 -13.29
CA CYS A 174 9.41 3.65 -14.21
C CYS A 174 8.69 2.59 -15.07
N MET A 175 9.14 1.34 -15.05
CA MET A 175 8.46 0.19 -15.65
C MET A 175 7.53 -0.51 -14.66
N HIS A 176 7.95 -0.57 -13.39
CA HIS A 176 7.33 -1.45 -12.40
C HIS A 176 6.46 -0.74 -11.36
N LEU A 177 6.65 0.57 -11.17
CA LEU A 177 5.92 1.41 -10.21
C LEU A 177 5.08 2.44 -10.96
N CYS A 178 3.77 2.48 -10.70
CA CYS A 178 2.82 3.39 -11.34
C CYS A 178 2.64 4.72 -10.57
N ASN A 179 3.51 5.02 -9.61
CA ASN A 179 3.41 6.24 -8.82
C ASN A 179 3.71 7.47 -9.69
N TYR A 180 2.82 8.47 -9.70
CA TYR A 180 3.04 9.76 -10.36
C TYR A 180 4.39 10.39 -9.97
N SER A 181 4.75 10.35 -8.68
CA SER A 181 6.01 10.89 -8.16
C SER A 181 7.27 10.25 -8.75
N ILE A 182 7.17 9.01 -9.22
CA ILE A 182 8.26 8.28 -9.87
C ILE A 182 8.28 8.60 -11.37
N ASN A 183 7.11 8.62 -12.01
CA ASN A 183 7.02 8.68 -13.47
C ASN A 183 6.99 10.12 -14.03
N LYS A 184 6.57 11.13 -13.27
CA LYS A 184 6.31 12.50 -13.77
C LYS A 184 7.48 13.22 -14.45
N PHE A 185 8.71 12.76 -14.22
CA PHE A 185 9.92 13.33 -14.80
C PHE A 185 10.52 12.45 -15.91
N HIS A 186 9.92 11.28 -16.18
CA HIS A 186 10.34 10.44 -17.29
C HIS A 186 9.92 11.08 -18.61
N VAL A 187 10.80 11.03 -19.62
CA VAL A 187 10.57 11.68 -20.93
C VAL A 187 9.30 11.15 -21.62
N ASP A 188 9.04 9.85 -21.48
CA ASP A 188 7.87 9.20 -22.08
C ASP A 188 6.59 9.30 -21.21
N TYR A 189 6.61 10.08 -20.13
CA TYR A 189 5.42 10.21 -19.28
C TYR A 189 4.37 11.09 -19.93
N VAL A 190 3.30 10.47 -20.41
CA VAL A 190 2.11 11.15 -20.92
C VAL A 190 1.30 11.67 -19.73
N LYS A 191 1.07 13.00 -19.72
CA LYS A 191 0.31 13.69 -18.67
C LYS A 191 -1.20 13.59 -18.88
#